data_AF-A0A1V9HAK8-F1
#
_entry.id   AF-A0A1V9HAK8-F1
#
_cell.length_a   1.000
_cell.length_b   1.000
_cell.length_c   1.000
_cell.angle_alpha   90.00
_cell.angle_beta   90.00
_cell.angle_gamma   90.00
#
_symmetry.space_group_name_H-M   'P 1'
#
loop_
_entity.id
_entity.type
_entity.pdbx_description
1 polymer ?
#
loop_
_entity_poly.entity_id
_entity_poly.type
_entity_poly.pdbx_seq_one_letter_code
_entity_poly.pdbx_strand_id
1 'polypeptide(L)'
;MERDMEIHEKLHVHCGVGQGRTGIFIAMHDILHNAAMVSLDDIINRQLAFNPGRALDFHKDVAHEGRSNFRNDRLEFIALFYQYAKSNLKGQPLLWSEWLKGQHEGRQDSYKNIPD
;
A
#
# COMPACT_ATOMS: atom_id res chain seq x y z
N MET A 1 9.21 -2.81 9.13
CA MET A 1 8.38 -2.44 10.29
C MET A 1 7.99 -3.66 11.12
N GLU A 2 7.92 -4.87 10.54
CA GLU A 2 7.60 -6.11 11.28
C GLU A 2 8.53 -7.28 10.92
N ARG A 3 9.83 -7.02 10.68
CA ARG A 3 10.78 -8.11 10.37
C ARG A 3 10.84 -9.16 11.49
N ASP A 4 10.63 -8.69 12.72
CA ASP A 4 11.01 -9.36 13.97
C ASP A 4 9.87 -9.37 15.02
N MET A 5 8.60 -9.21 14.60
CA MET A 5 7.48 -9.38 15.53
C MET A 5 7.20 -10.86 15.82
N GLU A 6 6.99 -11.18 17.09
CA GLU A 6 6.63 -12.51 17.55
C GLU A 6 5.17 -12.85 17.24
N ILE A 7 4.86 -14.14 17.06
CA ILE A 7 3.52 -14.61 16.64
C ILE A 7 2.37 -14.23 17.60
N HIS A 8 2.70 -13.86 18.83
CA HIS A 8 1.74 -13.48 19.89
C HIS A 8 1.62 -11.96 20.08
N GLU A 9 2.46 -11.16 19.41
CA GLU A 9 2.40 -9.70 19.47
C GLU A 9 1.21 -9.14 18.68
N LYS A 10 0.81 -7.90 19.01
CA LYS A 10 -0.36 -7.25 18.42
C LYS A 10 -0.03 -5.81 18.05
N LEU A 11 -0.21 -5.48 16.78
CA LEU A 11 -0.06 -4.11 16.28
C LEU A 11 -1.29 -3.28 16.63
N HIS A 12 -1.12 -2.23 17.44
CA HIS A 12 -2.15 -1.19 17.66
C HIS A 12 -1.76 0.10 16.92
N VAL A 13 -2.53 0.46 15.89
CA VAL A 13 -2.25 1.63 15.04
C VAL A 13 -3.22 2.76 15.33
N HIS A 14 -2.72 3.95 15.67
CA HIS A 14 -3.55 5.13 15.86
C HIS A 14 -2.99 6.37 15.12
N CYS A 15 -3.87 7.34 14.92
CA CYS A 15 -3.56 8.67 14.43
C CYS A 15 -4.63 9.64 14.97
N GLY A 16 -4.53 10.94 14.71
CA GLY A 16 -5.41 11.96 15.34
C GLY A 16 -6.92 11.69 15.31
N VAL A 17 -7.44 11.02 14.27
CA VAL A 17 -8.87 10.64 14.16
C VAL A 17 -9.10 9.16 13.81
N GLY A 18 -8.07 8.31 13.92
CA GLY A 18 -8.19 6.87 13.64
C GLY A 18 -8.55 6.44 12.19
N GLN A 19 -8.81 7.37 11.27
CA GLN A 19 -9.24 7.04 9.89
C GLN A 19 -8.11 7.13 8.86
N GLY A 20 -7.46 8.30 8.74
CA GLY A 20 -6.55 8.62 7.62
C GLY A 20 -5.30 7.74 7.53
N ARG A 21 -4.29 8.04 8.37
CA ARG A 21 -3.03 7.27 8.41
C ARG A 21 -3.25 5.86 8.95
N THR A 22 -4.11 5.71 9.95
CA THR A 22 -4.46 4.41 10.53
C THR A 22 -4.99 3.43 9.49
N GLY A 23 -5.97 3.81 8.66
CA GLY A 23 -6.50 2.94 7.62
C GLY A 23 -5.44 2.49 6.61
N ILE A 24 -4.55 3.41 6.19
CA ILE A 24 -3.43 3.11 5.30
C ILE A 24 -2.48 2.09 5.93
N PHE A 25 -2.04 2.31 7.17
CA PHE A 25 -1.09 1.42 7.84
C PHE A 25 -1.68 0.03 8.12
N ILE A 26 -2.97 -0.06 8.48
CA ILE A 26 -3.64 -1.37 8.65
C ILE A 26 -3.79 -2.08 7.30
N ALA A 27 -4.13 -1.38 6.22
CA ALA A 27 -4.15 -1.97 4.88
C ALA A 27 -2.75 -2.41 4.40
N MET A 28 -1.70 -1.63 4.68
CA MET A 28 -0.31 -2.02 4.38
C MET A 28 0.09 -3.29 5.14
N HIS A 29 -0.22 -3.38 6.43
CA HIS A 29 -0.03 -4.58 7.23
C HIS A 29 -0.73 -5.78 6.58
N ASP A 30 -2.02 -5.63 6.27
CA ASP A 30 -2.83 -6.68 5.65
C ASP A 30 -2.27 -7.15 4.30
N ILE A 31 -1.84 -6.20 3.46
CA ILE A 31 -1.16 -6.45 2.18
C ILE A 31 0.12 -7.29 2.37
N LEU A 32 0.97 -6.97 3.34
CA LEU A 32 2.23 -7.69 3.57
C LEU A 32 2.03 -9.17 3.91
N HIS A 33 0.95 -9.51 4.62
CA HIS A 33 0.67 -10.89 5.03
C HIS A 33 -0.19 -11.66 4.01
N ASN A 34 -1.05 -10.97 3.25
CA ASN A 34 -2.11 -11.64 2.45
C ASN A 34 -2.04 -11.45 0.93
N ALA A 35 -1.18 -10.58 0.37
CA ALA A 35 -1.17 -10.27 -1.07
C ALA A 35 -0.84 -11.45 -2.01
N ALA A 36 -0.31 -12.55 -1.50
CA ALA A 36 -0.13 -13.80 -2.28
C ALA A 36 -1.44 -14.56 -2.55
N MET A 37 -2.47 -14.38 -1.69
CA MET A 37 -3.68 -15.20 -1.69
C MET A 37 -4.98 -14.38 -1.82
N VAL A 38 -4.95 -13.09 -1.49
CA VAL A 38 -6.12 -12.22 -1.43
C VAL A 38 -5.94 -11.07 -2.41
N SER A 39 -7.01 -10.73 -3.15
CA SER A 39 -6.98 -9.61 -4.10
C SER A 39 -6.84 -8.25 -3.38
N LEU A 40 -6.37 -7.23 -4.12
CA LEU A 40 -6.31 -5.88 -3.57
C LEU A 40 -7.71 -5.37 -3.22
N ASP A 41 -8.70 -5.62 -4.07
CA ASP A 41 -10.08 -5.17 -3.86
C ASP A 41 -10.69 -5.83 -2.61
N ASP A 42 -10.47 -7.12 -2.38
CA ASP A 42 -10.94 -7.82 -1.17
C ASP A 42 -10.29 -7.26 0.11
N ILE A 43 -8.98 -6.97 0.06
CA ILE A 43 -8.26 -6.31 1.16
C ILE A 43 -8.87 -4.94 1.44
N ILE A 44 -9.09 -4.12 0.42
CA ILE A 44 -9.65 -2.77 0.59
C ILE A 44 -11.09 -2.82 1.11
N ASN A 45 -11.93 -3.69 0.55
CA ASN A 45 -13.32 -3.86 0.95
C ASN A 45 -13.44 -4.27 2.43
N ARG A 46 -12.62 -5.23 2.91
CA ARG A 46 -12.65 -5.62 4.33
C ARG A 46 -12.12 -4.52 5.25
N GLN A 47 -11.08 -3.78 4.86
CA GLN A 47 -10.57 -2.68 5.67
C GLN A 47 -11.56 -1.51 5.75
N LEU A 48 -12.29 -1.21 4.66
CA LEU A 48 -13.40 -0.25 4.67
C LEU A 48 -14.57 -0.70 5.55
N ALA A 49 -14.87 -2.00 5.60
CA ALA A 49 -15.93 -2.53 6.45
C ALA A 49 -15.62 -2.38 7.96
N PHE A 50 -14.35 -2.53 8.37
CA PHE A 50 -13.93 -2.34 9.76
C PHE A 50 -13.65 -0.87 10.12
N ASN A 51 -13.12 -0.07 9.20
CA ASN A 51 -12.80 1.34 9.40
C ASN A 51 -13.30 2.17 8.21
N PRO A 52 -14.59 2.57 8.19
CA PRO A 52 -15.22 3.28 7.07
C PRO A 52 -14.75 4.74 6.98
N GLY A 53 -13.48 4.93 6.63
CA GLY A 53 -12.81 6.22 6.45
C GLY A 53 -12.44 6.49 4.99
N ARG A 54 -12.34 7.77 4.62
CA ARG A 54 -11.92 8.23 3.27
C ARG A 54 -10.44 7.94 2.92
N ALA A 55 -9.78 7.04 3.64
CA ALA A 55 -8.39 6.67 3.43
C ALA A 55 -8.23 5.72 2.24
N LEU A 56 -9.16 4.77 2.14
CA LEU A 56 -9.19 3.68 1.16
C LEU A 56 -10.49 3.71 0.32
N ASP A 57 -11.26 4.80 0.42
CA ASP A 57 -12.54 4.94 -0.29
C ASP A 57 -12.31 5.41 -1.72
N PHE A 58 -12.30 4.44 -2.64
CA PHE A 58 -11.97 4.65 -4.04
C PHE A 58 -13.13 5.31 -4.83
N HIS A 59 -14.36 5.25 -4.32
CA HIS A 59 -15.56 5.64 -5.04
C HIS A 59 -16.17 7.00 -4.63
N LYS A 60 -15.78 7.58 -3.48
CA LYS A 60 -16.28 8.92 -3.10
C LYS A 60 -15.63 10.06 -3.89
N ASP A 61 -16.46 10.81 -4.61
CA ASP A 61 -16.10 12.08 -5.23
C ASP A 61 -15.54 13.07 -4.20
N VAL A 62 -14.43 13.71 -4.57
CA VAL A 62 -13.76 14.70 -3.74
C VAL A 62 -14.09 16.09 -4.26
N ALA A 63 -15.21 16.66 -3.81
CA ALA A 63 -15.68 18.00 -4.19
C ALA A 63 -14.76 19.18 -3.74
N HIS A 64 -13.51 18.90 -3.40
CA HIS A 64 -12.46 19.88 -3.12
C HIS A 64 -11.20 19.47 -3.88
N GLU A 65 -10.84 20.28 -4.87
CA GLU A 65 -9.70 20.09 -5.78
C GLU A 65 -8.36 19.89 -5.04
N GLY A 66 -8.16 20.55 -3.89
CA GLY A 66 -6.97 20.36 -3.05
C GLY A 66 -6.88 19.00 -2.33
N ARG A 67 -7.93 18.15 -2.36
CA ARG A 67 -7.98 16.84 -1.68
C ARG A 67 -8.09 15.66 -2.64
N SER A 68 -8.38 15.87 -3.93
CA SER A 68 -8.41 14.82 -4.95
C SER A 68 -7.01 14.26 -5.22
N ASN A 69 -6.01 15.11 -5.43
CA ASN A 69 -4.63 14.71 -5.71
C ASN A 69 -4.08 13.80 -4.60
N PHE A 70 -4.13 14.24 -3.33
CA PHE A 70 -3.76 13.42 -2.18
C PHE A 70 -4.57 12.12 -2.04
N ARG A 71 -5.75 11.98 -2.64
CA ARG A 71 -6.46 10.70 -2.71
C ARG A 71 -5.82 9.80 -3.76
N ASN A 72 -5.62 10.30 -4.97
CA ASN A 72 -4.98 9.57 -6.07
C ASN A 72 -3.58 9.07 -5.66
N ASP A 73 -2.76 9.93 -5.04
CA ASP A 73 -1.44 9.56 -4.49
C ASP A 73 -1.52 8.35 -3.54
N ARG A 74 -2.59 8.25 -2.74
CA ARG A 74 -2.82 7.12 -1.83
C ARG A 74 -3.30 5.86 -2.55
N LEU A 75 -4.07 5.99 -3.63
CA LEU A 75 -4.46 4.86 -4.49
C LEU A 75 -3.22 4.26 -5.16
N GLU A 76 -2.42 5.11 -5.80
CA GLU A 76 -1.20 4.73 -6.50
C GLU A 76 -0.18 4.12 -5.53
N PHE A 77 0.02 4.73 -4.37
CA PHE A 77 0.87 4.18 -3.31
C PHE A 77 0.41 2.79 -2.85
N ILE A 78 -0.87 2.60 -2.53
CA ILE A 78 -1.40 1.31 -2.06
C ILE A 78 -1.31 0.23 -3.15
N ALA A 79 -1.64 0.57 -4.39
CA ALA A 79 -1.54 -0.35 -5.52
C ALA A 79 -0.09 -0.77 -5.79
N LEU A 80 0.86 0.16 -5.74
CA LEU A 80 2.30 -0.12 -5.90
C LEU A 80 2.85 -0.92 -4.70
N PHE A 81 2.41 -0.63 -3.48
CA PHE A 81 2.78 -1.37 -2.29
C PHE A 81 2.27 -2.83 -2.32
N TYR A 82 1.09 -3.06 -2.91
CA TYR A 82 0.57 -4.40 -3.18
C TYR A 82 1.39 -5.16 -4.23
N GLN A 83 1.87 -4.51 -5.29
CA GLN A 83 2.80 -5.12 -6.25
C GLN A 83 4.14 -5.51 -5.59
N TYR A 84 4.68 -4.64 -4.74
CA TYR A 84 5.84 -4.96 -3.90
C TYR A 84 5.59 -6.19 -3.02
N ALA A 85 4.49 -6.22 -2.26
CA ALA A 85 4.18 -7.30 -1.34
C ALA A 85 3.98 -8.66 -2.02
N LYS A 86 3.44 -8.69 -3.26
CA LYS A 86 3.36 -9.92 -4.07
C LYS A 86 4.72 -10.59 -4.34
N SER A 87 5.79 -9.81 -4.41
CA SER A 87 7.16 -10.30 -4.60
C SER A 87 8.00 -10.27 -3.32
N ASN A 88 7.51 -9.61 -2.26
CA ASN A 88 8.21 -9.42 -0.99
C ASN A 88 7.26 -9.64 0.20
N LEU A 89 6.79 -10.88 0.40
CA LEU A 89 5.87 -11.23 1.48
C LEU A 89 6.49 -10.92 2.85
N LYS A 90 5.69 -10.41 3.79
CA LYS A 90 6.15 -9.86 5.09
C LYS A 90 7.23 -8.78 4.95
N GLY A 91 7.38 -8.18 3.77
CA GLY A 91 8.39 -7.19 3.44
C GLY A 91 9.79 -7.78 3.31
N GLN A 92 9.91 -9.03 2.84
CA GLN A 92 11.16 -9.77 2.66
C GLN A 92 11.21 -10.42 1.26
N PRO A 93 12.38 -10.49 0.59
CA PRO A 93 13.70 -10.17 1.12
C PRO A 93 14.05 -8.67 1.06
N LEU A 94 13.57 -7.93 0.05
CA LEU A 94 13.92 -6.53 -0.13
C LEU A 94 13.07 -5.62 0.77
N LEU A 95 13.66 -4.54 1.26
CA LEU A 95 12.91 -3.40 1.77
C LEU A 95 12.15 -2.72 0.63
N TRP A 96 11.02 -2.10 0.94
CA TRP A 96 10.24 -1.29 0.00
C TRP A 96 11.09 -0.29 -0.79
N SER A 97 11.99 0.44 -0.13
CA SER A 97 12.88 1.42 -0.75
C SER A 97 13.90 0.79 -1.71
N GLU A 98 14.38 -0.42 -1.41
CA GLU A 98 15.33 -1.16 -2.25
C GLU A 98 14.63 -1.70 -3.50
N TRP A 99 13.46 -2.33 -3.31
CA TRP A 99 12.61 -2.79 -4.41
C TRP A 99 12.21 -1.64 -5.33
N LEU A 100 11.77 -0.51 -4.77
CA LEU A 100 11.34 0.66 -5.52
C LEU A 100 12.50 1.25 -6.34
N LYS A 101 13.71 1.32 -5.76
CA LYS A 101 14.92 1.73 -6.50
C LYS A 101 15.16 0.84 -7.72
N GLY A 102 15.07 -0.49 -7.56
CA GLY A 102 15.18 -1.44 -8.68
C GLY A 102 14.11 -1.23 -9.77
N GLN A 103 12.87 -0.86 -9.41
CA GLN A 103 11.84 -0.52 -10.40
C GLN A 103 12.17 0.76 -11.20
N HIS A 104 12.84 1.75 -10.59
CA HIS A 104 13.28 2.95 -11.28
C HIS A 104 14.45 2.67 -12.24
N GLU A 105 15.43 1.87 -11.81
CA GLU A 105 16.59 1.49 -12.62
C GLU A 105 16.14 0.66 -13.85
N GLY A 106 15.30 -0.37 -13.65
CA GLY A 106 14.75 -1.16 -14.76
C GLY A 106 13.91 -0.36 -15.76
N ARG A 107 13.19 0.69 -15.31
CA ARG A 107 12.52 1.63 -16.23
C ARG A 107 13.52 2.46 -17.04
N GLN A 108 14.57 3.00 -16.42
CA GLN A 108 15.56 3.79 -17.14
C GLN A 108 16.29 2.98 -18.22
N ASP A 109 16.56 1.70 -17.97
CA ASP A 109 17.20 0.83 -18.96
C ASP A 109 16.24 0.39 -20.08
N SER A 110 14.92 0.33 -19.83
CA SER A 110 13.94 0.09 -20.90
C SER A 110 13.88 1.21 -21.96
N TYR A 111 14.19 2.46 -21.58
CA TYR A 111 14.26 3.58 -22.53
C TYR A 111 15.57 3.65 -23.33
N LYS A 112 16.63 2.96 -22.89
CA LYS A 112 17.92 2.90 -23.62
C LYS A 112 17.98 1.84 -24.71
N ASN A 113 17.00 0.94 -24.76
CA ASN A 113 16.95 -0.22 -25.67
C ASN A 113 15.85 -0.11 -26.73
N ILE A 114 15.40 1.12 -27.03
CA ILE A 114 14.51 1.40 -28.17
C ILE A 114 15.41 1.59 -29.40
N PRO A 115 15.32 0.76 -30.46
CA PRO A 115 16.03 1.02 -31.71
C PRO A 115 15.47 2.27 -32.41
N ASP A 116 16.33 2.99 -33.13
CA ASP A 116 15.97 4.14 -33.98
C ASP A 116 14.95 3.80 -35.09
#